data_AF-A0A2V9C8U8-F1
#
_entry.id   AF-A0A2V9C8U8-F1
#
_cell.length_a   1.000
_cell.length_b   1.000
_cell.length_c   1.000
_cell.angle_alpha   90.00
_cell.angle_beta   90.00
_cell.angle_gamma   90.00
#
_symmetry.space_group_name_H-M   'P 1'
#
loop_
_entity.id
_entity.type
_entity.pdbx_description
1 polymer ?
#
loop_
_entity_poly.entity_id
_entity_poly.type
_entity_poly.pdbx_seq_one_letter_code
_entity_poly.pdbx_strand_id
1 'polypeptide(L)' 'EVVHLLAKRTHGHGGLILLDRHGNPGFAFNTPRMAYGYVARDGNFVTAV' A
#
# COMPACT_ATOMS: atom_id res chain seq x y z
N GLU A 1 -0.70 -10.80 1.93
CA GLU A 1 -1.02 -11.98 1.07
C GLU A 1 -1.13 -11.64 -0.42
N VAL A 2 -1.90 -10.62 -0.82
CA VAL A 2 -2.13 -10.29 -2.25
C VAL A 2 -0.85 -9.97 -3.03
N VAL A 3 0.07 -9.16 -2.48
CA VAL A 3 1.35 -8.84 -3.15
C VAL A 3 2.30 -10.06 -3.24
N HIS A 4 2.11 -11.05 -2.37
CA HIS A 4 2.81 -12.34 -2.45
C HIS A 4 2.24 -13.21 -3.59
N LEU A 5 0.92 -13.16 -3.78
CA LEU A 5 0.27 -13.82 -4.92
C LEU A 5 0.69 -13.19 -6.26
N LEU A 6 0.87 -11.85 -6.30
CA LEU A 6 1.41 -11.16 -7.48
C LEU A 6 2.79 -11.72 -7.86
N ALA A 7 3.73 -11.75 -6.91
CA ALA A 7 5.05 -12.33 -7.15
C ALA A 7 4.97 -13.80 -7.61
N LYS A 8 4.16 -14.62 -6.91
CA LYS A 8 4.03 -16.05 -7.21
C LYS A 8 3.44 -16.34 -8.60
N ARG A 9 2.49 -15.53 -9.07
CA ARG A 9 1.75 -15.81 -10.31
C ARG A 9 2.34 -15.13 -11.52
N THR A 10 2.97 -13.96 -11.35
CA THR A 10 3.42 -13.14 -12.48
C THR A 10 4.90 -12.79 -12.43
N HIS A 11 5.62 -13.18 -11.37
CA HIS A 11 6.96 -12.66 -11.06
C HIS A 11 6.99 -11.12 -10.96
N GLY A 12 5.84 -10.50 -10.72
CA GLY A 12 5.69 -9.05 -10.65
C GLY A 12 6.06 -8.48 -9.30
N HIS A 13 6.83 -7.40 -9.31
CA HIS A 13 7.09 -6.57 -8.14
C HIS A 13 6.26 -5.29 -8.19
N GLY A 14 5.65 -4.92 -7.08
CA GLY A 14 4.82 -3.74 -6.97
C GLY A 14 4.24 -3.53 -5.58
N GLY A 15 3.29 -2.61 -5.52
CA GLY A 15 2.60 -2.23 -4.31
C GLY A 15 1.12 -2.00 -4.54
N LEU A 16 0.39 -1.96 -3.44
CA LEU A 16 -1.04 -1.75 -3.41
C LEU A 16 -1.36 -0.75 -2.31
N ILE A 17 -2.21 0.22 -2.63
CA ILE A 17 -2.83 1.13 -1.67
C ILE A 17 -4.34 0.88 -1.73
N LEU A 18 -4.95 0.71 -0.56
CA LEU A 18 -6.36 0.42 -0.38
C LEU A 18 -6.95 1.44 0.60
N LEU A 19 -8.22 1.77 0.39
CA LEU A 19 -9.04 2.52 1.33
C LEU A 19 -10.32 1.73 1.56
N ASP A 20 -10.57 1.34 2.81
CA ASP A 20 -11.83 0.67 3.13
C ASP A 20 -13.00 1.68 3.22
N ARG A 21 -14.22 1.17 3.37
CA ARG A 21 -15.43 2.00 3.47
C ARG A 21 -15.52 2.86 4.73
N HIS A 22 -14.72 2.56 5.75
CA HIS A 22 -14.62 3.37 6.96
C HIS A 22 -13.55 4.46 6.83
N GLY A 23 -12.80 4.46 5.73
CA GLY A 23 -11.72 5.40 5.46
C GLY A 23 -10.39 4.99 6.07
N ASN A 24 -10.21 3.71 6.43
CA ASN A 24 -8.92 3.21 6.89
C ASN A 24 -8.01 2.92 5.69
N PRO A 25 -6.83 3.54 5.61
CA PRO A 25 -5.86 3.24 4.57
C PRO A 25 -5.10 1.95 4.90
N GLY A 26 -4.90 1.11 3.88
CA GLY A 26 -4.02 -0.05 3.93
C GLY A 26 -3.01 -0.01 2.80
N PHE A 27 -1.78 -0.43 3.06
CA PHE A 27 -0.72 -0.47 2.06
C PHE A 27 0.08 -1.76 2.21
N ALA A 28 0.49 -2.34 1.08
CA ALA A 28 1.33 -3.53 1.05
C ALA A 28 2.18 -3.52 -0.22
N PHE A 29 3.42 -3.97 -0.13
CA PHE A 29 4.35 -4.03 -1.26
C PHE A 29 5.26 -5.25 -1.14
N ASN A 30 5.78 -5.70 -2.28
CA ASN A 30 6.81 -6.76 -2.36
C ASN A 30 8.11 -6.26 -3.04
N THR A 31 8.18 -4.95 -3.29
CA THR A 31 9.42 -4.24 -3.64
C THR A 31 10.28 -4.04 -2.39
N PRO A 32 11.59 -3.73 -2.52
CA PRO A 32 12.42 -3.40 -1.35
C PRO A 32 11.94 -2.20 -0.54
N ARG A 33 11.21 -1.27 -1.18
CA ARG A 33 10.66 -0.04 -0.61
C ARG A 33 9.45 0.42 -1.42
N MET A 34 8.57 1.21 -0.81
CA MET A 34 7.44 1.85 -1.49
C MET A 34 7.19 3.21 -0.89
N ALA A 35 7.46 4.27 -1.66
CA ALA A 35 7.02 5.61 -1.30
C ALA A 35 5.49 5.67 -1.31
N TYR A 36 4.87 6.07 -0.19
CA TYR A 36 3.43 6.27 -0.10
C TYR A 36 3.08 7.44 0.81
N GLY A 37 1.87 7.96 0.64
CA GLY A 37 1.31 8.94 1.55
C GLY A 37 -0.19 9.07 1.41
N TYR A 38 -0.81 9.62 2.44
CA TYR A 38 -2.25 9.89 2.50
C TYR A 38 -2.55 11.03 3.48
N VAL A 39 -3.76 11.58 3.39
CA VAL A 39 -4.28 12.54 4.37
C VAL A 39 -5.12 11.78 5.38
N ALA A 40 -4.71 11.83 6.65
CA ALA A 40 -5.45 11.25 7.75
C ALA A 40 -6.75 12.03 8.03
N ARG A 41 -7.66 11.44 8.79
CA ARG A 41 -9.00 12.02 9.03
C ARG A 41 -8.95 13.37 9.75
N ASP A 42 -7.88 13.63 10.49
CA ASP A 42 -7.59 14.89 11.18
C ASP A 42 -6.94 15.95 10.28
N GLY A 43 -6.74 15.65 8.99
CA GLY A 43 -6.09 16.52 8.03
C GLY A 43 -4.56 16.41 8.00
N ASN A 44 -3.95 15.57 8.85
CA ASN A 44 -2.51 15.38 8.86
C ASN A 44 -2.04 14.61 7.64
N PHE A 45 -0.93 15.04 7.05
CA PHE A 45 -0.26 14.28 5.98
C PHE A 45 0.61 13.19 6.60
N VAL A 46 0.40 11.96 6.18
CA VAL A 46 1.24 10.81 6.51
C VAL A 46 2.02 10.43 5.27
N THR A 47 3.34 10.32 5.37
CA THR A 47 4.23 9.91 4.28
C THR A 47 5.32 8.95 4.79
N ALA A 48 5.73 8.01 3.95
CA ALA A 48 6.82 7.07 4.23
C ALA A 48 7.40 6.48 2.93
N VAL A 49 8.54 5.78 3.02
CA VAL A 49 9.25 5.11 1.91
C VAL A 49 9.67 3.70 2.31
#